data_AF-D7BRK0-F1
#
_entry.id   AF-D7BRK0-F1
#
_cell.length_a   1.000
_cell.length_b   1.000
_cell.length_c   1.000
_cell.angle_alpha   90.00
_cell.angle_beta   90.00
_cell.angle_gamma   90.00
#
_symmetry.space_group_name_H-M   'P 1'
#
loop_
_entity.id
_entity.type
_entity.pdbx_description
1 polymer ?
#
loop_
_entity_poly.entity_id
_entity_poly.type
_entity_poly.pdbx_seq_one_letter_code
_entity_poly.pdbx_strand_id
1 'polypeptide(L)'
;MSTEQHKIGSGFGAHSTADDVLTGIDLSGRTALVTGGYSGLGLETTRALARAGAHVVVLALAPGGARVVSVASSGRFLSGIRWDDLHFRTGYDRWSAYAQSKTANALFALHLDTLGGDSGVHAFALHSPGQHPHRCSKSR
;
A
#
# COMPACT_ATOMS: atom_id res chain seq x y z
N MET A 1 -19.42 3.50 -17.32
CA MET A 1 -20.45 2.56 -16.82
C MET A 1 -19.86 1.85 -15.61
N SER A 2 -20.38 2.08 -14.41
CA SER A 2 -19.97 1.30 -13.23
C SER A 2 -20.76 0.00 -13.25
N THR A 3 -20.07 -1.14 -13.26
CA THR A 3 -20.71 -2.42 -12.99
C THR A 3 -21.28 -2.34 -11.56
N GLU A 4 -22.59 -2.43 -11.42
CA GLU A 4 -23.20 -2.53 -10.09
C GLU A 4 -22.74 -3.82 -9.41
N GLN A 5 -22.30 -3.67 -8.17
CA GLN A 5 -21.91 -4.81 -7.34
C GLN A 5 -23.15 -5.63 -6.99
N HIS A 6 -23.20 -6.89 -7.40
CA HIS A 6 -24.26 -7.84 -7.03
C HIS A 6 -23.74 -8.85 -5.99
N LYS A 7 -24.64 -9.33 -5.12
CA LYS A 7 -24.28 -10.35 -4.10
C LYS A 7 -23.87 -11.65 -4.77
N ILE A 8 -22.88 -12.32 -4.19
CA ILE A 8 -22.34 -13.61 -4.67
C ILE A 8 -23.11 -14.84 -4.17
N GLY A 9 -24.25 -14.66 -3.49
CA GLY A 9 -25.09 -15.78 -3.04
C GLY A 9 -24.45 -16.71 -2.02
N SER A 10 -23.45 -16.25 -1.26
CA SER A 10 -22.63 -17.10 -0.37
C SER A 10 -23.34 -17.60 0.90
N GLY A 11 -24.57 -17.13 1.19
CA GLY A 11 -25.29 -17.45 2.42
C GLY A 11 -24.86 -16.63 3.65
N PHE A 12 -23.75 -15.89 3.58
CA PHE A 12 -23.29 -15.01 4.66
C PHE A 12 -23.88 -13.59 4.56
N GLY A 13 -24.14 -12.97 5.71
CA GLY A 13 -24.76 -11.65 5.82
C GLY A 13 -23.95 -10.67 6.67
N ALA A 14 -24.48 -9.47 6.89
CA ALA A 14 -23.80 -8.41 7.66
C ALA A 14 -23.53 -8.78 9.13
N HIS A 15 -24.18 -9.82 9.64
CA HIS A 15 -24.00 -10.34 11.00
C HIS A 15 -23.06 -11.54 11.08
N SER A 16 -22.63 -12.10 9.93
CA SER A 16 -21.68 -13.21 9.91
C SER A 16 -20.29 -12.71 10.29
N THR A 17 -19.62 -13.45 11.17
CA THR A 17 -18.25 -13.16 11.57
C THR A 17 -17.24 -13.78 10.60
N ALA A 18 -15.98 -13.33 10.69
CA ALA A 18 -14.89 -13.93 9.91
C ALA A 18 -14.67 -15.42 10.28
N ASP A 19 -14.92 -15.81 11.53
CA ASP A 19 -14.83 -17.22 11.96
C ASP A 19 -15.98 -18.06 11.40
N ASP A 20 -17.21 -17.52 11.32
CA ASP A 20 -18.34 -18.23 10.69
C ASP A 20 -18.04 -18.57 9.24
N VAL A 21 -17.41 -17.63 8.52
CA VAL A 21 -17.02 -17.81 7.11
C VAL A 21 -15.93 -18.87 6.95
N LEU A 22 -15.01 -18.98 7.92
CA LEU A 22 -13.87 -19.91 7.87
C LEU A 22 -14.14 -21.26 8.54
N THR A 23 -15.34 -21.47 9.08
CA THR A 23 -15.69 -22.72 9.77
C THR A 23 -15.49 -23.93 8.85
N GLY A 24 -14.66 -24.89 9.28
CA GLY A 24 -14.34 -26.10 8.53
C GLY A 24 -13.36 -25.92 7.38
N ILE A 25 -12.76 -24.73 7.22
CA ILE A 25 -11.76 -24.44 6.18
C ILE A 25 -10.36 -24.50 6.78
N ASP A 26 -9.52 -25.39 6.26
CA ASP A 26 -8.08 -25.44 6.55
C ASP A 26 -7.30 -24.60 5.53
N LEU A 27 -6.51 -23.66 6.04
CA LEU A 27 -5.64 -22.76 5.28
C LEU A 27 -4.15 -23.06 5.52
N SER A 28 -3.82 -24.19 6.14
CA SER A 28 -2.43 -24.65 6.32
C SER A 28 -1.65 -24.60 5.00
N GLY A 29 -0.44 -24.02 5.06
CA GLY A 29 0.42 -23.85 3.88
C GLY A 29 0.03 -22.70 2.94
N ARG A 30 -1.05 -21.96 3.22
CA ARG A 30 -1.43 -20.76 2.46
C ARG A 30 -0.91 -19.50 3.14
N THR A 31 -0.58 -18.49 2.32
CA THR A 31 -0.22 -17.15 2.79
C THR A 31 -1.32 -16.16 2.42
N ALA A 32 -1.73 -15.33 3.38
CA ALA A 32 -2.70 -14.27 3.17
C ALA A 32 -2.08 -12.90 3.50
N LEU A 33 -2.25 -11.92 2.61
CA LEU A 33 -1.90 -10.53 2.85
C LEU A 33 -3.17 -9.78 3.26
N VAL A 34 -3.18 -9.20 4.46
CA VAL A 34 -4.31 -8.41 4.97
C VAL A 34 -3.90 -6.94 5.07
N THR A 35 -4.43 -6.13 4.15
CA THR A 35 -4.27 -4.67 4.21
C THR A 35 -5.16 -4.11 5.31
N GLY A 36 -4.59 -3.33 6.24
CA GLY A 36 -5.33 -2.85 7.41
C GLY A 36 -5.60 -3.92 8.49
N GLY A 37 -4.89 -5.05 8.47
CA GLY A 37 -5.10 -6.18 9.40
C GLY A 37 -4.74 -5.93 10.86
N TYR A 38 -4.34 -4.71 11.23
CA TYR A 38 -3.87 -4.40 12.59
C TYR A 38 -4.97 -3.89 13.53
N SER A 39 -6.13 -3.51 13.00
CA SER A 39 -7.23 -2.95 13.79
C SER A 39 -8.62 -3.29 13.21
N GLY A 40 -9.67 -3.08 14.00
CA GLY A 40 -11.07 -3.22 13.59
C GLY A 40 -11.38 -4.57 12.93
N LEU A 41 -12.13 -4.53 11.83
CA LEU A 41 -12.49 -5.71 11.04
C LEU A 41 -11.27 -6.43 10.45
N GLY A 42 -10.22 -5.69 10.12
CA GLY A 42 -8.98 -6.26 9.61
C GLY A 42 -8.30 -7.14 10.65
N LEU A 43 -8.29 -6.73 11.91
CA LEU A 43 -7.75 -7.51 13.02
C LEU A 43 -8.52 -8.81 13.23
N GLU A 44 -9.85 -8.77 13.23
CA GLU A 44 -10.66 -9.98 13.35
C GLU A 44 -10.49 -10.90 12.14
N THR A 45 -10.36 -10.34 10.93
CA THR A 45 -10.04 -11.10 9.71
C THR A 45 -8.68 -11.79 9.81
N THR A 46 -7.65 -11.06 10.23
CA THR A 46 -6.30 -11.59 10.44
C THR A 46 -6.32 -12.73 11.46
N ARG A 47 -7.03 -12.56 12.59
CA ARG A 47 -7.16 -13.59 13.63
C ARG A 47 -7.85 -14.85 13.11
N ALA A 48 -8.96 -14.70 12.40
CA ALA A 48 -9.70 -15.82 11.85
C ALA A 48 -8.87 -16.59 10.81
N LEU A 49 -8.18 -15.90 9.90
CA LEU A 49 -7.29 -16.51 8.91
C LEU A 49 -6.12 -17.26 9.58
N ALA A 50 -5.51 -16.66 10.61
CA ALA A 50 -4.43 -17.29 11.35
C ALA A 50 -4.92 -18.54 12.12
N ARG A 51 -6.10 -18.46 12.76
CA ARG A 51 -6.74 -19.62 13.43
C ARG A 51 -7.03 -20.77 12.46
N ALA A 52 -7.40 -20.46 11.22
CA ALA A 52 -7.61 -21.44 10.17
C ALA A 52 -6.29 -21.99 9.58
N GLY A 53 -5.12 -21.57 10.06
CA GLY A 53 -3.81 -22.14 9.68
C GLY A 53 -3.04 -21.36 8.61
N ALA A 54 -3.54 -20.19 8.16
CA ALA A 54 -2.81 -19.38 7.19
C ALA A 54 -1.59 -18.68 7.81
N HIS A 55 -0.53 -18.53 7.03
CA HIS A 55 0.54 -17.58 7.33
C HIS A 55 0.08 -16.17 6.92
N VAL A 56 -0.23 -15.32 7.90
CA VAL A 56 -0.82 -14.00 7.63
C VAL A 56 0.24 -12.90 7.70
N VAL A 57 0.42 -12.16 6.61
CA VAL A 57 1.24 -10.95 6.56
C VAL A 57 0.33 -9.75 6.75
N VAL A 58 0.61 -8.95 7.77
CA VAL A 58 -0.14 -7.73 8.08
C VAL A 58 0.76 -6.52 7.91
N LEU A 59 0.25 -5.53 7.18
CA LEU A 59 0.87 -4.22 7.10
C LEU A 59 0.32 -3.36 8.24
N ALA A 60 1.14 -3.11 9.26
CA ALA A 60 0.75 -2.40 10.48
C ALA A 60 1.75 -1.30 10.84
N LEU A 61 1.22 -0.19 11.36
CA LEU A 61 2.00 0.69 12.25
C LEU A 61 1.82 0.09 13.65
N ALA A 62 2.80 -0.67 14.12
CA ALA A 62 2.71 -1.40 15.38
C ALA A 62 2.78 -0.46 16.60
N PRO A 63 2.19 -0.85 17.76
CA PRO A 63 2.47 -0.19 19.02
C PRO A 63 3.98 -0.25 19.31
N GLY A 64 4.61 0.90 19.52
CA GLY A 64 6.07 1.04 19.60
C GLY A 64 6.70 1.76 18.39
N GLY A 65 5.87 2.20 17.45
CA GLY A 65 6.31 2.97 16.29
C GLY A 65 6.56 2.12 15.06
N ALA A 66 6.88 2.77 13.95
CA ALA A 66 7.16 2.10 12.70
C ALA A 66 8.12 2.91 11.83
N ARG A 67 8.86 2.21 10.98
CA ARG A 67 9.67 2.85 9.94
C ARG A 67 9.05 2.55 8.59
N VAL A 68 8.55 3.58 7.93
CA VAL A 68 7.95 3.45 6.60
C VAL A 68 8.92 3.99 5.57
N VAL A 69 9.18 3.20 4.54
CA VAL A 69 10.08 3.58 3.45
C VAL A 69 9.27 3.57 2.15
N SER A 70 9.04 4.77 1.61
CA SER A 70 8.31 5.00 0.37
C SER A 70 9.27 5.13 -0.80
N VAL A 71 9.07 4.33 -1.85
CA VAL A 71 9.95 4.33 -3.03
C VAL A 71 9.47 5.35 -4.06
N ALA A 72 10.10 6.52 -4.07
CA ALA A 72 9.96 7.56 -5.09
C ALA A 72 10.94 7.34 -6.27
N SER A 73 11.07 8.34 -7.15
CA SER A 73 11.97 8.33 -8.31
C SER A 73 12.43 9.75 -8.61
N SER A 74 13.62 9.91 -9.18
CA SER A 74 14.08 11.20 -9.73
C SER A 74 13.15 11.71 -10.84
N GLY A 75 12.41 10.81 -11.51
CA GLY A 75 11.34 11.18 -12.44
C GLY A 75 10.23 12.04 -11.82
N ARG A 76 10.13 12.16 -10.48
CA ARG A 76 9.17 13.05 -9.82
C ARG A 76 9.32 14.52 -10.25
N PHE A 77 10.50 14.95 -10.68
CA PHE A 77 10.74 16.32 -11.14
C PHE A 77 10.02 16.64 -12.47
N LEU A 78 9.54 15.61 -13.18
CA LEU A 78 8.85 15.78 -14.46
C LEU A 78 7.38 16.17 -14.29
N SER A 79 6.78 16.00 -13.10
CA SER A 79 5.37 16.37 -12.87
C SER A 79 5.04 16.58 -11.38
N GLY A 80 4.32 17.65 -11.09
CA GLY A 80 3.67 17.87 -9.79
C GLY A 80 2.40 17.03 -9.63
N ILE A 81 1.63 17.29 -8.56
CA ILE A 81 0.31 16.68 -8.40
C ILE A 81 -0.71 17.52 -9.19
N ARG A 82 -1.42 16.88 -10.12
CA ARG A 82 -2.57 17.48 -10.80
C ARG A 82 -3.81 17.32 -9.92
N TRP A 83 -3.99 18.24 -8.98
CA TRP A 83 -5.09 18.17 -8.01
C TRP A 83 -6.48 18.15 -8.66
N ASP A 84 -6.65 18.86 -9.77
CA ASP A 84 -7.92 18.92 -10.51
C ASP A 84 -8.14 17.72 -11.46
N ASP A 85 -7.11 16.92 -11.74
CA ASP A 85 -7.21 15.73 -12.61
C ASP A 85 -6.25 14.61 -12.19
N LEU A 86 -6.40 14.15 -10.95
CA LEU A 86 -5.54 13.13 -10.35
C LEU A 86 -5.50 11.83 -11.16
N HIS A 87 -6.61 11.52 -11.83
CA HIS A 87 -6.83 10.28 -12.56
C HIS A 87 -6.60 10.39 -14.08
N PHE A 88 -6.04 11.51 -14.56
CA PHE A 88 -5.73 11.74 -15.98
C PHE A 88 -6.96 11.52 -16.90
N ARG A 89 -8.14 12.00 -16.48
CA ARG A 89 -9.39 11.88 -17.25
C ARG A 89 -9.41 12.77 -18.49
N THR A 90 -8.60 13.83 -18.50
CA THR A 90 -8.53 14.81 -19.60
C THR A 90 -7.35 14.60 -20.55
N GLY A 91 -6.71 13.44 -20.49
CA GLY A 91 -5.58 13.07 -21.34
C GLY A 91 -4.48 12.38 -20.54
N TYR A 92 -3.99 11.26 -21.07
CA TYR A 92 -3.01 10.41 -20.41
C TYR A 92 -1.65 10.51 -21.11
N ASP A 93 -0.64 10.93 -20.35
CA ASP A 93 0.77 10.76 -20.72
C ASP A 93 1.44 9.86 -19.67
N ARG A 94 2.05 8.77 -20.14
CA ARG A 94 2.63 7.75 -19.27
C ARG A 94 3.76 8.30 -18.39
N TRP A 95 4.56 9.24 -18.90
CA TRP A 95 5.70 9.78 -18.17
C TRP A 95 5.25 10.76 -17.09
N SER A 96 4.26 11.60 -17.40
CA SER A 96 3.60 12.50 -16.47
C SER A 96 2.86 11.73 -15.38
N ALA A 97 2.11 10.68 -15.73
CA ALA A 97 1.42 9.82 -14.76
C ALA A 97 2.41 9.09 -13.83
N TYR A 98 3.49 8.54 -14.39
CA TYR A 98 4.57 7.95 -13.61
C TYR A 98 5.21 8.99 -12.67
N ALA A 99 5.58 10.16 -13.18
CA ALA A 99 6.16 11.24 -12.39
C ALA A 99 5.24 11.69 -11.24
N GLN A 100 3.95 11.90 -11.51
CA GLN A 100 2.95 12.25 -10.52
C GLN A 100 2.86 11.18 -9.41
N SER A 101 2.86 9.89 -9.77
CA SER A 101 2.86 8.80 -8.78
C SER A 101 4.08 8.85 -7.86
N LYS A 102 5.24 9.29 -8.39
CA LYS A 102 6.49 9.39 -7.63
C LYS A 102 6.57 10.67 -6.80
N THR A 103 5.92 11.74 -7.23
CA THR A 103 5.65 12.92 -6.40
C THR A 103 4.72 12.57 -5.24
N ALA A 104 3.65 11.80 -5.51
CA ALA A 104 2.71 11.35 -4.48
C ALA A 104 3.41 10.47 -3.41
N ASN A 105 4.31 9.57 -3.81
CA ASN A 105 5.09 8.76 -2.87
C ASN A 105 5.97 9.60 -1.93
N ALA A 106 6.54 10.71 -2.40
CA ALA A 106 7.35 11.60 -1.58
C ALA A 106 6.49 12.42 -0.61
N LEU A 107 5.35 12.94 -1.08
CA LEU A 107 4.40 13.68 -0.23
C LEU A 107 3.76 12.77 0.82
N PHE A 108 3.45 11.52 0.46
CA PHE A 108 2.94 10.51 1.39
C PHE A 108 3.90 10.29 2.57
N ALA A 109 5.20 10.08 2.30
CA ALA A 109 6.18 9.88 3.36
C ALA A 109 6.29 11.12 4.26
N LEU A 110 6.35 12.32 3.68
CA LEU A 110 6.43 13.56 4.45
C LEU A 110 5.21 13.75 5.37
N HIS A 111 4.00 13.53 4.83
CA HIS A 111 2.78 13.70 5.60
C HIS A 111 2.61 12.60 6.66
N LEU A 112 2.98 11.35 6.35
CA LEU A 112 2.94 10.25 7.30
C LEU A 112 3.91 10.46 8.47
N ASP A 113 5.12 10.98 8.21
CA ASP A 113 6.09 11.33 9.26
C ASP A 113 5.53 12.43 10.17
N THR A 114 4.87 13.44 9.58
CA THR A 114 4.22 14.53 10.33
C THR A 114 3.09 14.03 11.22
N LEU A 115 2.22 13.15 10.71
CA LEU A 115 1.10 12.60 11.47
C LEU A 115 1.54 11.56 12.51
N GLY A 116 2.58 10.81 12.19
CA GLY A 116 3.02 9.63 12.91
C GLY A 116 4.08 9.87 13.97
N GLY A 117 4.76 11.02 13.94
CA GLY A 117 5.90 11.32 14.80
C GLY A 117 5.62 11.12 16.29
N ASP A 118 4.48 11.61 16.78
CA ASP A 118 4.06 11.48 18.18
C ASP A 118 3.79 10.03 18.61
N SER A 119 3.54 9.15 17.64
CA SER A 119 3.32 7.71 17.84
C SER A 119 4.57 6.87 17.55
N GLY A 120 5.73 7.49 17.35
CA GLY A 120 6.99 6.82 17.01
C GLY A 120 7.05 6.30 15.57
N VAL A 121 6.17 6.78 14.70
CA VAL A 121 6.16 6.43 13.27
C VAL A 121 7.00 7.45 12.53
N HIS A 122 8.04 6.96 11.85
CA HIS A 122 8.90 7.75 10.99
C HIS A 122 8.84 7.26 9.55
N ALA A 123 8.70 8.19 8.61
CA ALA A 123 8.54 7.86 7.21
C ALA A 123 9.57 8.58 6.33
N PHE A 124 10.20 7.81 5.44
CA PHE A 124 11.26 8.27 4.55
C PHE A 124 10.89 8.01 3.10
N ALA A 125 11.23 8.93 2.22
CA ALA A 125 11.16 8.71 0.78
C ALA A 125 12.58 8.47 0.23
N LEU A 126 12.77 7.37 -0.51
CA LEU A 126 13.99 7.15 -1.27
C LEU A 126 13.72 7.35 -2.76
N HIS A 127 14.72 7.79 -3.50
CA HIS A 127 14.70 7.74 -4.95
C HIS A 127 16.11 7.44 -5.45
N SER A 128 16.22 6.84 -6.62
CA SER A 128 17.53 6.72 -7.26
C SER A 128 18.12 8.12 -7.46
N PRO A 129 19.40 8.35 -7.18
CA PRO A 129 20.08 9.53 -7.69
C PRO A 129 19.89 9.52 -9.21
N GLY A 130 19.50 10.66 -9.80
CA GLY A 130 19.47 10.80 -11.25
C GLY A 130 20.80 10.36 -11.84
N GLN A 131 20.82 9.87 -13.08
CA GLN A 131 22.03 9.31 -13.69
C GLN A 131 23.22 10.28 -13.53
N HIS A 132 24.07 10.01 -12.54
CA HIS A 132 25.40 10.56 -12.57
C HIS A 132 26.10 9.86 -13.73
N PRO A 133 26.64 10.60 -14.71
CA PRO A 133 27.49 9.98 -15.71
C PRO A 133 28.73 9.51 -14.97
N HIS A 134 28.74 8.25 -14.53
CA HIS A 134 29.99 7.54 -14.35
C HIS A 134 30.57 7.37 -15.75
N ARG A 135 31.24 8.43 -16.19
CA ARG A 135 32.13 8.44 -17.35
C ARG A 135 33.26 7.50 -16.97
N CYS A 136 33.08 6.21 -17.23
CA CYS A 136 34.16 5.25 -17.22
C CYS A 136 35.04 5.60 -18.42
N SER A 137 36.05 6.45 -18.20
CA SER A 137 37.10 6.68 -19.18
C SER A 137 37.89 5.37 -19.30
N LYS A 138 37.56 4.56 -20.30
CA LYS A 138 38.54 3.62 -20.84
C LYS A 138 39.60 4.46 -21.55
N SER A 139 40.67 4.81 -20.84
CA SER A 139 41.93 5.16 -21.48
C SER A 139 42.38 3.94 -22.28
N ARG A 140 42.58 4.10 -23.58
CA ARG A 140 43.53 3.28 -24.32
C ARG A 140 44.92 3.81 -24.04
#